data_AF-A0A3M1IKS9-F1
#
_entry.id   AF-A0A3M1IKS9-F1
#
_cell.length_a   1.000
_cell.length_b   1.000
_cell.length_c   1.000
_cell.angle_alpha   90.00
_cell.angle_beta   90.00
_cell.angle_gamma   90.00
#
_symmetry.space_group_name_H-M   'P 1'
#
loop_
_entity.id
_entity.type
_entity.pdbx_description
1 polymer ?
#
loop_
_entity_poly.entity_id
_entity_poly.type
_entity_poly.pdbx_seq_one_letter_code
_entity_poly.pdbx_strand_id
1 'polypeptide(L)'
;MLKFWSILLENAYLRLADPVLPFLTHRQIMGLAFLLELGVALLLLLPAYRRRLAPMALFVLVSTFLAYRFTRWLAGIEQLCPCAGALPSVAPTLSVWLDHLWVPILLLLGTGSLYRLWPSVAPEHPKGQELSSGSPSAPSGHSE
;
A
#
# COMPACT_ATOMS: atom_id res chain seq x y z
N MET A 1 14.13 -10.04 2.42
CA MET A 1 15.52 -10.56 2.31
C MET A 1 15.85 -11.06 0.90
N LEU A 2 15.02 -11.90 0.26
CA LEU A 2 15.26 -12.43 -1.10
C LEU A 2 15.45 -11.37 -2.20
N LYS A 3 14.73 -10.23 -2.16
CA LYS A 3 14.86 -9.15 -3.14
C LYS A 3 16.24 -8.47 -3.13
N PHE A 4 16.86 -8.35 -1.97
CA PHE A 4 18.18 -7.70 -1.83
C PHE A 4 19.28 -8.56 -2.49
N TRP A 5 19.17 -9.88 -2.32
CA TRP A 5 20.06 -10.84 -2.97
C TRP A 5 19.94 -10.78 -4.50
N SER A 6 18.72 -10.61 -5.03
CA SER A 6 18.49 -10.47 -6.47
C SER A 6 19.04 -9.17 -7.06
N ILE A 7 19.28 -8.13 -6.26
CA ILE A 7 19.89 -6.87 -6.72
C ILE A 7 21.43 -6.97 -6.75
N LEU A 8 21.99 -7.81 -5.88
CA LEU A 8 23.43 -8.06 -5.77
C LEU A 8 23.94 -9.09 -6.79
N LEU A 9 23.12 -10.07 -7.16
CA LEU A 9 23.46 -10.97 -8.27
C LEU A 9 23.26 -10.23 -9.60
N GLU A 10 24.36 -10.00 -10.32
CA GLU A 10 24.40 -9.47 -11.69
C GLU A 10 23.72 -10.43 -12.69
N ASN A 11 22.39 -10.51 -12.65
CA ASN A 11 21.61 -11.14 -13.69
C ASN A 11 21.39 -10.12 -14.81
N ALA A 12 21.78 -10.46 -16.04
CA ALA A 12 21.60 -9.64 -17.23
C ALA A 12 20.15 -9.14 -17.43
N TYR A 13 19.18 -9.88 -16.89
CA TYR A 13 17.75 -9.54 -16.88
C TYR A 13 17.43 -8.23 -16.12
N LEU A 14 18.23 -7.83 -15.12
CA LEU A 14 17.97 -6.62 -14.35
C LEU A 14 18.26 -5.32 -15.10
N ARG A 15 19.04 -5.39 -16.19
CA ARG A 15 19.34 -4.23 -17.05
C ARG A 15 18.30 -4.01 -18.16
N LEU A 16 17.39 -4.97 -18.38
CA LEU A 16 16.31 -4.75 -19.36
C LEU A 16 15.37 -3.64 -18.88
N ALA A 17 15.03 -2.76 -19.81
CA ALA A 17 13.98 -1.78 -19.63
C ALA A 17 12.67 -2.52 -19.30
N ASP A 18 11.91 -1.96 -18.37
CA ASP A 18 10.58 -2.49 -18.09
C ASP A 18 9.65 -2.22 -19.27
N PRO A 19 8.88 -3.21 -19.72
CA PRO A 19 8.07 -3.02 -20.91
C PRO A 19 6.81 -2.16 -20.67
N VAL A 20 6.41 -1.95 -19.41
CA VAL A 20 5.35 -1.00 -19.05
C VAL A 20 5.92 0.40 -18.83
N LEU A 21 7.12 0.48 -18.22
CA LEU A 21 7.81 1.73 -17.92
C LEU A 21 9.18 1.73 -18.61
N PRO A 22 9.27 2.02 -19.92
CA PRO A 22 10.52 1.89 -20.69
C PRO A 22 11.63 2.82 -20.20
N PHE A 23 11.28 3.88 -19.47
CA PHE A 23 12.21 4.82 -18.86
C PHE A 23 12.88 4.27 -17.59
N LEU A 24 12.34 3.20 -17.01
CA LEU A 24 12.85 2.56 -15.80
C LEU A 24 13.38 1.16 -16.12
N THR A 25 14.51 0.83 -15.51
CA THR A 25 15.06 -0.53 -15.55
C THR A 25 14.38 -1.42 -14.51
N HIS A 26 14.33 -2.74 -14.76
CA HIS A 26 13.83 -3.71 -13.78
C HIS A 26 14.51 -3.59 -12.41
N ARG A 27 15.81 -3.25 -12.39
CA ARG A 27 16.56 -2.99 -11.15
C ARG A 27 15.99 -1.82 -10.35
N GLN A 28 15.65 -0.72 -11.03
CA GLN A 28 15.08 0.46 -10.39
C GLN A 28 13.68 0.16 -9.84
N ILE A 29 12.85 -0.57 -10.58
CA ILE A 29 11.51 -0.98 -10.12
C ILE A 29 11.60 -1.87 -8.88
N MET A 30 12.52 -2.85 -8.88
CA MET A 30 12.74 -3.71 -7.71
C MET A 30 13.31 -2.93 -6.51
N GLY A 31 14.20 -1.97 -6.76
CA GLY A 31 14.71 -1.06 -5.73
C GLY A 31 13.60 -0.19 -5.14
N LEU A 32 12.73 0.38 -5.97
CA LEU A 32 11.55 1.15 -5.56
C LEU A 32 10.60 0.30 -4.71
N ALA A 33 10.26 -0.90 -5.18
CA ALA A 33 9.40 -1.83 -4.45
C ALA A 33 9.99 -2.19 -3.08
N PHE A 34 11.31 -2.42 -3.00
CA PHE A 34 12.00 -2.67 -1.75
C PHE A 34 11.95 -1.46 -0.81
N LEU A 35 12.22 -0.25 -1.31
CA LEU A 35 12.14 0.98 -0.51
C LEU A 35 10.71 1.23 0.01
N LEU A 36 9.70 0.93 -0.80
CA LEU A 36 8.29 1.03 -0.43
C LEU A 36 7.95 0.03 0.69
N GLU A 37 8.32 -1.24 0.54
CA GLU A 37 8.15 -2.26 1.59
C GLU A 37 8.89 -1.89 2.87
N LEU A 38 10.13 -1.41 2.76
CA LEU A 38 10.94 -1.00 3.89
C LEU A 38 10.33 0.22 4.59
N GLY A 39 9.85 1.21 3.84
CA GLY A 39 9.18 2.39 4.38
C GLY A 39 7.91 2.02 5.13
N VAL A 40 7.07 1.13 4.58
CA VAL A 40 5.90 0.61 5.28
C VAL A 40 6.29 -0.18 6.52
N ALA A 41 7.33 -1.00 6.46
CA ALA A 41 7.84 -1.74 7.61
C ALA A 41 8.33 -0.81 8.74
N LEU A 42 9.09 0.25 8.42
CA LEU A 42 9.51 1.26 9.39
C LEU A 42 8.31 2.01 9.98
N LEU A 43 7.33 2.36 9.16
CA LEU A 43 6.11 3.03 9.63
C LEU A 43 5.32 2.14 10.61
N LEU A 44 5.29 0.83 10.38
CA LEU A 44 4.66 -0.15 11.26
C LEU A 44 5.41 -0.36 12.59
N LEU A 45 6.74 -0.16 12.59
CA LEU A 45 7.58 -0.22 13.79
C LEU A 45 7.32 0.96 14.75
N LEU A 46 6.85 2.10 14.24
CA LEU A 46 6.59 3.29 15.04
C LEU A 46 5.17 3.23 15.66
N PRO A 47 5.03 3.04 16.99
CA PRO A 47 3.74 2.81 17.63
C PRO A 47 2.76 3.98 17.50
N ALA A 48 3.27 5.21 17.44
CA ALA A 48 2.46 6.43 17.28
C ALA A 48 1.69 6.47 15.94
N TYR A 49 2.28 5.92 14.88
CA TYR A 49 1.73 5.99 13.52
C TYR A 49 1.02 4.70 13.11
N ARG A 50 1.30 3.58 13.79
CA ARG A 50 0.77 2.25 13.49
C ARG A 50 -0.76 2.16 13.48
N ARG A 51 -1.48 2.88 14.35
CA ARG A 51 -2.96 2.76 14.38
C ARG A 51 -3.66 3.53 13.26
N ARG A 52 -3.11 4.67 12.84
CA ARG A 52 -3.77 5.60 11.92
C ARG A 52 -3.28 5.46 10.48
N LEU A 53 -1.96 5.37 10.29
CA LEU A 53 -1.33 5.41 8.97
C LEU A 53 -1.03 4.03 8.40
N ALA A 54 -0.91 2.99 9.24
CA ALA A 54 -0.68 1.63 8.76
C ALA A 54 -1.69 1.13 7.72
N PRO A 55 -3.03 1.26 7.94
CA PRO A 55 -3.99 0.78 6.94
C PRO A 55 -3.90 1.59 5.64
N MET A 56 -3.68 2.91 5.72
CA MET A 56 -3.45 3.74 4.54
C MET A 56 -2.20 3.32 3.77
N ALA A 57 -1.08 3.13 4.46
CA ALA A 57 0.19 2.76 3.85
C ALA A 57 0.13 1.37 3.21
N LEU A 58 -0.50 0.40 3.87
CA LEU A 58 -0.73 -0.93 3.31
C LEU A 58 -1.66 -0.87 2.09
N PHE A 59 -2.75 -0.09 2.17
CA PHE A 59 -3.67 0.08 1.05
C PHE A 59 -2.98 0.70 -0.17
N VAL A 60 -2.17 1.74 0.02
CA VAL A 60 -1.38 2.37 -1.04
C VAL A 60 -0.40 1.36 -1.63
N LEU A 61 0.34 0.63 -0.80
CA LEU A 61 1.29 -0.39 -1.26
C LEU A 61 0.61 -1.46 -2.10
N VAL A 62 -0.48 -2.04 -1.60
CA VAL A 62 -1.28 -3.05 -2.31
C VAL A 62 -1.85 -2.51 -3.62
N SER A 63 -2.41 -1.29 -3.60
CA SER A 63 -2.98 -0.66 -4.80
C SER A 63 -1.91 -0.41 -5.86
N THR A 64 -0.70 -0.04 -5.45
CA THR A 64 0.43 0.19 -6.37
C THR A 64 0.86 -1.13 -7.03
N PHE A 65 0.95 -2.21 -6.26
CA PHE A 65 1.24 -3.54 -6.78
C PHE A 65 0.15 -4.06 -7.73
N LEU A 66 -1.12 -3.87 -7.37
CA LEU A 66 -2.26 -4.24 -8.22
C LEU A 66 -2.27 -3.44 -9.51
N ALA A 67 -2.09 -2.12 -9.44
CA ALA A 67 -2.03 -1.26 -10.61
C ALA A 67 -0.91 -1.69 -11.56
N TYR A 68 0.28 -1.97 -11.02
CA TYR A 68 1.41 -2.48 -11.81
C TYR A 68 1.14 -3.86 -12.44
N ARG A 69 0.52 -4.78 -11.71
CA ARG A 69 0.08 -6.08 -12.25
C ARG A 69 -0.95 -5.92 -13.37
N PHE A 70 -1.90 -5.02 -13.18
CA PHE A 70 -2.97 -4.75 -14.13
C PHE A 70 -2.45 -4.10 -15.42
N THR A 71 -1.52 -3.16 -15.32
CA THR A 71 -0.87 -2.56 -16.51
C THR A 71 -0.03 -3.58 -17.28
N ARG A 72 0.67 -4.48 -16.58
CA ARG A 72 1.37 -5.60 -17.23
C ARG A 72 0.43 -6.55 -17.96
N TRP A 73 -0.71 -6.87 -17.34
CA TRP A 73 -1.74 -7.71 -17.95
C TRP A 73 -2.33 -7.05 -19.20
N LEU A 74 -2.67 -5.75 -19.13
CA LEU A 74 -3.15 -4.97 -20.27
C LEU A 74 -2.15 -4.90 -21.43
N ALA A 75 -0.85 -4.87 -21.13
CA ALA A 75 0.20 -4.87 -22.14
C ALA A 75 0.37 -6.24 -22.84
N GLY A 76 -0.36 -7.28 -22.42
CA GLY A 76 -0.26 -8.63 -22.99
C GLY A 76 1.06 -9.34 -22.65
N ILE A 77 1.75 -8.89 -21.61
CA ILE A 77 3.10 -9.37 -21.26
C ILE A 77 2.98 -10.46 -20.21
N GLU A 78 2.72 -11.67 -20.68
CA GLU A 78 2.61 -12.88 -19.83
C GLU A 78 3.95 -13.45 -19.38
N GLN A 79 5.08 -12.91 -19.86
CA GLN A 79 6.40 -13.42 -19.47
C GLN A 79 6.64 -13.22 -17.96
N LEU A 80 6.71 -14.33 -17.23
CA LEU A 80 7.07 -14.36 -15.83
C LEU A 80 8.46 -13.75 -15.67
N CYS A 81 8.56 -12.63 -14.95
CA CYS A 81 9.85 -12.10 -14.56
C CYS A 81 10.48 -13.13 -13.58
N PRO A 82 11.64 -13.73 -13.90
CA PRO A 82 12.34 -14.65 -12.99
C PRO A 82 12.82 -13.97 -11.68
N CYS A 83 12.54 -12.66 -11.54
CA CYS A 83 12.90 -11.80 -10.43
C CYS A 83 12.09 -12.07 -9.15
N ALA A 84 11.01 -12.86 -9.19
CA ALA A 84 10.18 -13.22 -8.03
C ALA A 84 10.87 -14.18 -7.03
N GLY A 85 12.20 -14.28 -7.11
CA GLY A 85 13.00 -15.26 -6.41
C GLY A 85 13.21 -16.44 -7.34
N ALA A 86 14.46 -16.67 -7.71
CA ALA A 86 14.91 -17.98 -8.13
C ALA A 86 14.68 -18.94 -6.96
N LEU A 87 13.44 -19.41 -6.79
CA LEU A 87 13.27 -20.77 -6.34
C LEU A 87 14.03 -21.60 -7.38
N PRO A 88 14.97 -22.47 -6.95
CA PRO A 88 15.74 -23.28 -7.88
C PRO A 88 14.75 -23.93 -8.85
N SER A 89 15.17 -24.01 -10.09
CA SER A 89 14.46 -24.38 -11.33
C SER A 89 13.78 -25.76 -11.35
N VAL A 90 13.29 -26.24 -10.21
CA VAL A 90 12.79 -27.60 -10.03
C VAL A 90 11.34 -27.74 -10.50
N ALA A 91 10.58 -26.65 -10.69
CA ALA A 91 9.20 -26.75 -11.18
C ALA A 91 8.72 -25.46 -11.90
N PRO A 92 8.75 -25.39 -13.24
CA PRO A 92 8.16 -24.27 -14.00
C PRO A 92 6.63 -24.15 -13.82
N THR A 93 5.97 -25.19 -13.31
CA THR A 93 4.56 -25.16 -12.94
C THR A 93 4.30 -24.38 -11.64
N LEU A 94 5.24 -24.39 -10.70
CA LEU A 94 5.05 -23.78 -9.38
C LEU A 94 4.98 -22.24 -9.46
N SER A 95 5.72 -21.63 -10.40
CA SER A 95 5.73 -20.18 -10.59
C SER A 95 4.37 -19.65 -11.08
N VAL A 96 3.69 -20.38 -11.96
CA VAL A 96 2.34 -20.03 -12.44
C VAL A 96 1.32 -20.08 -11.30
N TRP A 97 1.40 -21.10 -10.45
CA TRP A 97 0.54 -21.21 -9.27
C TRP A 97 0.80 -20.10 -8.25
N LEU A 98 2.07 -19.73 -8.01
CA LEU A 98 2.41 -18.59 -7.16
C LEU A 98 1.78 -17.30 -7.66
N ASP A 99 1.78 -17.07 -8.97
CA ASP A 99 1.21 -15.85 -9.56
C ASP A 99 -0.30 -15.75 -9.38
N HIS A 100 -1.01 -16.87 -9.46
CA HIS A 100 -2.43 -16.93 -9.12
C HIS A 100 -2.69 -16.80 -7.61
N LEU A 101 -1.74 -17.21 -6.76
CA LEU A 101 -1.86 -17.10 -5.30
C LEU A 101 -1.65 -15.66 -4.80
N TRP A 102 -0.82 -14.86 -5.48
CA TRP A 102 -0.54 -13.47 -5.08
C TRP A 102 -1.75 -12.55 -5.25
N VAL A 103 -2.57 -12.75 -6.28
CA VAL A 103 -3.76 -11.94 -6.56
C VAL A 103 -4.78 -11.97 -5.40
N PRO A 104 -5.24 -13.14 -4.90
CA PRO A 104 -6.17 -13.20 -3.78
C PRO A 104 -5.52 -12.68 -2.48
N ILE A 105 -4.22 -12.90 -2.25
CA ILE A 105 -3.52 -12.34 -1.08
C ILE A 105 -3.55 -10.82 -1.11
N LEU A 106 -3.23 -10.20 -2.25
CA LEU A 106 -3.29 -8.75 -2.42
C LEU A 106 -4.71 -8.22 -2.26
N LEU A 107 -5.70 -8.88 -2.84
CA LEU A 107 -7.11 -8.53 -2.67
C LEU A 107 -7.54 -8.59 -1.20
N LEU A 108 -7.14 -9.63 -0.48
CA LEU A 108 -7.48 -9.81 0.94
C LEU A 108 -6.80 -8.77 1.83
N LEU A 109 -5.53 -8.44 1.56
CA LEU A 109 -4.83 -7.36 2.24
C LEU A 109 -5.46 -5.98 1.95
N GLY A 110 -5.79 -5.73 0.69
CA GLY A 110 -6.38 -4.46 0.23
C GLY A 110 -7.77 -4.24 0.81
N THR A 111 -8.64 -5.25 0.74
CA THR A 111 -9.99 -5.22 1.33
C THR A 111 -9.93 -5.12 2.86
N GLY A 112 -9.04 -5.86 3.53
CA GLY A 112 -8.84 -5.74 4.97
C GLY A 112 -8.35 -4.36 5.40
N SER A 113 -7.45 -3.75 4.63
CA SER A 113 -6.97 -2.37 4.87
C SER A 113 -8.09 -1.36 4.65
N LEU A 114 -8.88 -1.51 3.58
CA LEU A 114 -10.02 -0.65 3.26
C LEU A 114 -11.12 -0.74 4.33
N TYR A 115 -11.42 -1.95 4.81
CA TYR A 115 -12.39 -2.18 5.89
C TYR A 115 -12.00 -1.46 7.19
N ARG A 116 -10.70 -1.45 7.53
CA ARG A 116 -10.21 -0.67 8.69
C ARG A 116 -10.22 0.83 8.46
N LEU A 117 -10.05 1.26 7.21
CA LEU A 117 -10.04 2.68 6.86
C LEU A 117 -11.45 3.27 6.82
N TRP A 118 -12.45 2.48 6.42
CA TRP A 118 -13.86 2.88 6.30
C TRP A 118 -14.41 3.64 7.53
N PRO A 119 -14.27 3.15 8.78
CA PRO A 119 -14.74 3.89 9.96
C PRO A 119 -13.96 5.17 10.24
N SER A 120 -12.75 5.35 9.69
CA SER A 120 -11.96 6.57 9.85
C SER A 120 -12.36 7.68 8.86
N VAL A 121 -13.10 7.33 7.80
CA VAL A 121 -13.58 8.25 6.75
C VAL A 121 -15.05 8.64 6.98
N ALA A 122 -15.74 7.96 7.90
CA ALA A 122 -17.09 8.35 8.28
C ALA A 122 -17.08 9.82 8.74
N PRO A 123 -17.76 10.74 8.03
CA PRO A 123 -17.76 12.14 8.38
C PRO A 123 -18.34 12.25 9.79
N GLU A 124 -17.60 12.87 10.71
CA GLU A 124 -18.18 13.29 11.98
C GLU A 124 -19.32 14.25 11.62
N HIS A 125 -20.55 13.74 11.71
CA HIS A 125 -21.72 14.59 11.64
C HIS A 125 -21.49 15.66 12.70
N PRO A 126 -21.41 16.96 12.33
CA PRO A 126 -21.26 18.00 13.32
C PRO A 126 -22.47 17.88 14.23
N LYS A 127 -22.27 17.34 15.43
CA LYS A 127 -23.25 17.43 16.51
C LYS A 127 -23.52 18.91 16.61
N GLY A 128 -24.74 19.29 16.26
CA GLY A 128 -25.16 20.67 16.24
C GLY A 128 -24.63 21.34 17.49
N GLN A 129 -23.97 22.48 17.28
CA GLN A 129 -24.01 23.55 18.25
C GLN A 129 -25.49 23.75 18.59
N GLU A 130 -26.00 23.01 19.58
CA GLU A 130 -27.16 23.46 20.31
C GLU A 130 -26.73 24.79 20.89
N LEU A 131 -27.30 25.83 20.29
CA LEU A 131 -27.23 27.19 20.72
C LEU A 131 -27.27 27.21 22.24
N SER A 132 -26.14 27.55 22.83
CA SER A 132 -26.11 28.26 24.10
C SER A 132 -26.88 29.57 23.85
N SER A 133 -28.21 29.51 23.93
CA SER A 133 -29.03 30.70 24.09
C SER A 133 -28.71 31.22 25.48
N GLY A 134 -27.66 32.04 25.55
CA GLY A 134 -27.40 32.86 26.71
C GLY A 134 -28.65 33.66 27.02
N SER A 135 -29.29 33.33 28.13
CA SER A 135 -30.31 34.17 28.73
C SER A 135 -29.57 35.33 29.41
N PRO A 136 -29.73 36.58 28.96
CA PRO A 136 -29.11 37.72 29.62
C PRO A 136 -29.77 37.92 31.00
N SER A 137 -28.98 37.75 32.04
CA SER A 137 -29.32 38.11 33.42
C SER A 137 -29.55 39.63 33.51
N ALA A 138 -30.77 40.01 33.91
CA ALA A 138 -31.14 41.40 34.18
C ALA A 138 -30.43 41.95 35.44
N PRO A 139 -30.00 43.22 35.45
CA PRO A 139 -29.46 43.86 36.64
C PRO A 139 -30.62 44.30 37.56
N SER A 140 -30.75 43.67 38.72
CA SER A 140 -31.63 44.13 39.80
C SER A 140 -31.01 45.38 40.44
N GLY A 141 -31.71 46.50 40.33
CA GLY A 141 -31.29 47.81 40.80
C GLY A 141 -31.29 47.99 42.33
N HIS A 142 -30.56 49.03 42.72
CA HIS A 142 -30.56 49.70 44.02
C HIS A 142 -31.94 49.93 44.62
N SER A 143 -32.03 49.83 45.95
CA SER A 143 -32.72 50.81 46.79
C SER A 143 -32.03 50.85 48.15
N GLU A 144 -31.64 52.06 48.55
CA GLU A 144 -31.16 52.44 49.88
C GLU A 144 -32.25 52.36 50.95
#